data_AF-A0A7V9DE42-F1
#
_entry.id   AF-A0A7V9DE42-F1
#
_cell.length_a   1.000
_cell.length_b   1.000
_cell.length_c   1.000
_cell.angle_alpha   90.00
_cell.angle_beta   90.00
_cell.angle_gamma   90.00
#
_symmetry.space_group_name_H-M   'P 1'
#
loop_
_entity.id
_entity.type
_entity.pdbx_description
1 polymer ?
#
loop_
_entity_poly.entity_id
_entity_poly.type
_entity_poly.pdbx_seq_one_letter_code
_entity_poly.pdbx_strand_id
1 'polypeptide(L)'
;MAFETKEEVLSWYEAQPRALTDDFIDAIPWDDVRHSDFDPKFIPCLLYMRDVETLTEMYHAELRRTPTGRDPVISKFMERWGIEEVTHGEVI
;
A
#
# COMPACT_ATOMS: atom_id res chain seq x y z
N MET A 1 14.06 14.57 -9.57
CA MET A 1 13.60 15.77 -8.83
C MET A 1 14.13 15.63 -7.42
N ALA A 2 14.78 16.64 -6.84
CA ALA A 2 15.18 16.62 -5.44
C ALA A 2 14.14 17.41 -4.65
N PHE A 3 13.63 16.84 -3.56
CA PHE A 3 12.74 17.53 -2.64
C PHE A 3 13.58 18.12 -1.51
N GLU A 4 13.30 19.36 -1.12
CA GLU A 4 14.00 20.06 -0.05
C GLU A 4 13.24 20.01 1.28
N THR A 5 11.92 19.77 1.22
CA THR A 5 11.05 19.70 2.40
C THR A 5 10.12 18.49 2.35
N LYS A 6 9.65 18.04 3.51
CA LYS A 6 8.65 16.96 3.62
C LYS A 6 7.29 17.40 3.05
N GLU A 7 6.98 18.70 3.11
CA GLU A 7 5.78 19.30 2.54
C GLU A 7 5.77 19.19 1.01
N GLU A 8 6.91 19.38 0.36
CA GLU A 8 7.06 19.16 -1.08
C GLU A 8 6.85 17.69 -1.46
N VAL A 9 7.41 16.77 -0.66
CA VAL A 9 7.20 15.32 -0.86
C VAL A 9 5.72 14.98 -0.74
N LEU A 10 5.06 15.42 0.33
CA LEU A 10 3.65 15.16 0.55
C LEU A 10 2.79 15.77 -0.57
N SER A 11 3.06 17.01 -0.97
CA SER A 11 2.32 17.68 -2.05
C SER A 11 2.48 16.94 -3.38
N TRP A 12 3.69 16.49 -3.69
CA TRP A 12 3.94 15.68 -4.88
C TRP A 12 3.20 14.34 -4.82
N TYR A 13 3.26 13.65 -3.67
CA TYR A 13 2.60 12.36 -3.46
C TYR A 13 1.07 12.48 -3.57
N GLU A 14 0.47 13.49 -2.93
CA GLU A 14 -0.97 13.76 -2.98
C GLU A 14 -1.45 14.13 -4.39
N ALA A 15 -0.60 14.76 -5.20
CA ALA A 15 -0.92 15.07 -6.60
C ALA A 15 -0.93 13.82 -7.51
N GLN A 16 -0.34 12.70 -7.08
CA GLN A 16 -0.37 11.47 -7.86
C GLN A 16 -1.73 10.79 -7.70
N PRO A 17 -2.35 10.32 -8.81
CA PRO A 17 -3.53 9.46 -8.71
C PRO A 17 -3.18 8.18 -7.95
N ARG A 18 -4.18 7.54 -7.33
CA ARG A 18 -3.98 6.18 -6.81
C ARG A 18 -3.64 5.26 -7.97
N ALA A 19 -2.62 4.42 -7.81
CA ALA A 19 -2.23 3.46 -8.82
C ALA A 19 -3.26 2.32 -8.93
N LEU A 20 -3.77 1.85 -7.79
CA LEU A 20 -4.82 0.85 -7.71
C LEU A 20 -6.15 1.55 -7.45
N THR A 21 -6.84 1.88 -8.54
CA THR A 21 -8.24 2.32 -8.51
C THR A 21 -9.17 1.11 -8.64
N ASP A 22 -10.42 1.26 -8.21
CA ASP A 22 -11.45 0.23 -8.40
C ASP A 22 -11.56 -0.16 -9.89
N ASP A 23 -11.61 0.83 -10.79
CA ASP A 23 -11.61 0.62 -12.24
C ASP A 23 -10.40 -0.19 -12.74
N PHE A 24 -9.21 0.04 -12.16
CA PHE A 24 -8.01 -0.69 -12.54
C PHE A 24 -8.09 -2.15 -12.07
N ILE A 25 -8.52 -2.36 -10.83
CA ILE A 25 -8.67 -3.70 -10.23
C ILE A 25 -9.73 -4.50 -10.99
N ASP A 26 -10.86 -3.88 -11.33
CA ASP A 26 -11.96 -4.49 -12.08
C ASP A 26 -11.57 -4.82 -13.54
N ALA A 27 -10.59 -4.11 -14.09
CA ALA A 27 -10.07 -4.37 -15.43
C ALA A 27 -9.11 -5.58 -15.50
N ILE A 28 -8.65 -6.11 -14.37
CA ILE A 28 -7.79 -7.29 -14.34
C ILE A 28 -8.63 -8.54 -14.68
N PRO A 29 -8.21 -9.38 -15.64
CA PRO A 29 -8.93 -10.61 -15.97
C PRO A 29 -8.63 -11.70 -14.92
N TRP A 30 -9.18 -11.56 -13.71
CA TRP A 30 -8.94 -12.47 -12.59
C TRP A 30 -9.24 -13.93 -12.92
N ASP A 31 -10.26 -14.19 -13.74
CA ASP A 31 -10.61 -15.53 -14.21
C ASP A 31 -9.56 -16.15 -15.14
N ASP A 32 -8.71 -15.36 -15.79
CA ASP A 32 -7.62 -15.85 -16.63
C ASP A 32 -6.35 -16.17 -15.83
N VAL A 33 -6.19 -15.59 -14.63
CA VAL A 33 -5.02 -15.78 -13.78
C VAL A 33 -4.81 -17.26 -13.42
N ARG A 34 -5.90 -17.99 -13.12
CA ARG A 34 -5.88 -19.45 -12.85
C ARG A 34 -5.38 -20.31 -14.01
N HIS A 35 -5.32 -19.76 -15.22
CA HIS A 35 -4.85 -20.43 -16.42
C HIS A 35 -3.37 -20.15 -16.72
N SER A 36 -2.73 -19.28 -15.94
CA SER A 36 -1.31 -18.98 -16.05
C SER A 36 -0.47 -19.99 -15.26
N ASP A 37 0.67 -20.42 -15.82
CA ASP A 37 1.62 -21.25 -15.10
C ASP A 37 2.18 -20.50 -13.89
N PHE A 38 2.01 -21.08 -12.70
CA PHE A 38 2.51 -20.51 -11.46
C PHE A 38 3.26 -21.58 -10.66
N ASP A 39 4.49 -21.26 -10.24
CA ASP A 39 5.30 -22.18 -9.45
C ASP A 39 4.74 -22.24 -8.00
N PRO A 40 4.23 -23.39 -7.54
CA PRO A 40 3.59 -23.51 -6.24
C PRO A 40 4.51 -23.13 -5.06
N LYS A 41 5.83 -23.13 -5.26
CA LYS A 41 6.79 -22.71 -4.22
C LYS A 41 6.63 -21.24 -3.81
N PHE A 42 6.00 -20.41 -4.64
CA PHE A 42 5.73 -19.00 -4.35
C PHE A 42 4.41 -18.77 -3.60
N ILE A 43 3.54 -19.77 -3.50
CA ILE A 43 2.27 -19.65 -2.75
C ILE A 43 2.54 -19.20 -1.30
N PRO A 44 3.49 -19.80 -0.54
CA PRO A 44 3.78 -19.33 0.80
C PRO A 44 4.29 -17.89 0.84
N CYS A 45 5.05 -17.46 -0.17
CA CYS A 45 5.51 -16.08 -0.28
C CYS A 45 4.35 -15.12 -0.50
N LEU A 46 3.39 -15.46 -1.37
CA LEU A 46 2.19 -14.64 -1.60
C LEU A 46 1.35 -14.52 -0.34
N LEU A 47 1.07 -15.64 0.33
CA LEU A 47 0.31 -15.62 1.59
C LEU A 47 1.03 -14.83 2.69
N TYR A 48 2.35 -14.95 2.76
CA TYR A 48 3.15 -14.16 3.68
C TYR A 48 3.06 -12.66 3.35
N MET A 49 3.17 -12.28 2.08
CA MET A 49 3.02 -10.87 1.66
C MET A 49 1.62 -10.35 1.98
N ARG A 50 0.57 -11.10 1.64
CA ARG A 50 -0.82 -10.76 1.98
C ARG A 50 -0.97 -10.44 3.47
N ASP A 51 -0.43 -11.29 4.33
CA ASP A 51 -0.50 -11.12 5.77
C ASP A 51 0.35 -9.92 6.24
N VAL A 52 1.52 -9.68 5.65
CA VAL A 52 2.35 -8.49 5.93
C VAL A 52 1.59 -7.21 5.57
N GLU A 53 1.00 -7.13 4.38
CA GLU A 53 0.32 -5.94 3.90
C GLU A 53 -0.97 -5.65 4.68
N THR A 54 -1.80 -6.67 4.93
CA THR A 54 -3.04 -6.50 5.69
C THR A 54 -2.82 -6.14 7.16
N LEU A 55 -1.71 -6.59 7.76
CA LEU A 55 -1.37 -6.26 9.15
C LEU A 55 -0.68 -4.90 9.29
N THR A 56 -0.44 -4.18 8.20
CA THR A 56 0.16 -2.84 8.23
C THR A 56 -0.60 -1.84 9.10
N GLU A 57 -1.93 -1.96 9.19
CA GLU A 57 -2.75 -1.11 10.07
C GLU A 57 -2.32 -1.23 11.54
N MET A 58 -1.92 -2.42 11.99
CA MET A 58 -1.42 -2.64 13.35
C MET A 58 -0.10 -1.87 13.58
N TYR A 59 0.82 -1.91 12.61
CA TYR A 59 2.08 -1.17 12.69
C TYR A 59 1.84 0.34 12.64
N HIS A 60 0.92 0.79 11.79
CA HIS A 60 0.52 2.20 11.71
C HIS A 60 -0.04 2.72 13.05
N ALA A 61 -0.86 1.94 13.75
CA ALA A 61 -1.39 2.31 15.06
C ALA A 61 -0.29 2.54 16.11
N GLU A 62 0.77 1.72 16.11
CA GLU A 62 1.91 1.92 17.00
C GLU A 62 2.79 3.12 16.57
N LEU A 63 3.00 3.32 15.27
CA LEU A 63 3.78 4.45 14.76
C LEU A 63 3.17 5.81 15.16
N ARG A 64 1.83 5.94 15.16
CA ARG A 64 1.12 7.17 15.59
C ARG A 64 1.40 7.57 17.04
N ARG A 65 1.88 6.64 17.88
CA ARG A 65 2.23 6.93 19.28
C ARG A 65 3.59 7.62 19.42
N THR A 66 4.43 7.53 18.39
CA THR A 66 5.79 8.09 18.38
C THR A 66 5.80 9.60 18.06
N PRO A 67 6.86 10.34 18.39
CA PRO A 67 7.00 11.74 17.97
C PRO A 67 6.92 11.92 16.45
N THR A 68 7.49 11.00 15.67
CA THR A 68 7.43 11.00 14.21
C THR A 68 6.01 10.85 13.69
N GLY A 69 5.22 9.94 14.28
CA GLY A 69 3.82 9.75 13.92
C GLY A 69 2.90 10.91 14.32
N ARG A 70 3.36 11.82 15.18
CA ARG A 70 2.64 13.06 15.52
C ARG A 70 2.98 14.23 14.61
N ASP A 71 3.95 14.07 13.71
CA ASP A 71 4.25 15.05 12.68
C ASP A 71 3.08 15.11 11.69
N PRO A 72 2.45 16.27 11.46
CA PRO A 72 1.25 16.36 10.63
C PRO A 72 1.49 15.98 9.18
N VAL A 73 2.70 16.21 8.64
CA VAL A 73 3.03 15.87 7.26
C VAL A 73 3.20 14.36 7.13
N ILE A 74 3.90 13.74 8.08
CA ILE A 74 4.11 12.29 8.08
C ILE A 74 2.79 11.56 8.36
N SER A 75 1.98 12.02 9.32
CA SER A 75 0.67 11.43 9.61
C SER A 75 -0.23 11.40 8.38
N LYS A 76 -0.29 12.51 7.64
CA LYS A 76 -1.12 12.60 6.43
C LYS A 76 -0.62 11.67 5.31
N PHE A 77 0.70 11.54 5.15
CA PHE A 77 1.27 10.52 4.27
C PHE A 77 0.85 9.10 4.70
N MET A 78 1.01 8.78 5.98
CA MET A 78 0.72 7.45 6.53
C MET A 78 -0.77 7.07 6.41
N GLU A 79 -1.68 8.03 6.51
CA GLU A 79 -3.12 7.80 6.31
C GLU A 79 -3.44 7.27 4.91
N ARG A 80 -2.89 7.89 3.87
CA ARG A 80 -3.07 7.43 2.49
C ARG A 80 -2.31 6.12 2.24
N TRP A 81 -1.06 6.04 2.69
CA TRP A 81 -0.23 4.85 2.55
C TRP A 81 -0.87 3.62 3.20
N GLY A 82 -1.46 3.76 4.40
CA GLY A 82 -2.12 2.66 5.10
C GLY A 82 -3.31 2.08 4.31
N ILE A 83 -4.08 2.92 3.63
CA ILE A 83 -5.16 2.46 2.74
C ILE A 83 -4.58 1.71 1.54
N GLU A 84 -3.47 2.19 0.96
CA GLU A 84 -2.80 1.55 -0.18
C GLU A 84 -2.29 0.15 0.19
N GLU A 85 -1.64 -0.04 1.35
CA GLU A 85 -1.17 -1.36 1.77
C GLU A 85 -2.29 -2.35 2.07
N VAL A 86 -3.40 -1.90 2.68
CA VAL A 86 -4.57 -2.77 2.86
C VAL A 86 -5.13 -3.21 1.50
N THR A 87 -5.23 -2.30 0.52
CA THR A 87 -5.65 -2.65 -0.85
C THR A 87 -4.71 -3.67 -1.49
N HIS A 88 -3.38 -3.57 -1.26
CA HIS A 88 -2.43 -4.59 -1.74
C HIS A 88 -2.74 -5.98 -1.18
N GLY A 89 -2.98 -6.05 0.13
CA GLY A 89 -3.32 -7.31 0.79
C GLY A 89 -4.67 -7.90 0.36
N GLU A 90 -5.64 -7.08 -0.03
CA GLU A 90 -6.96 -7.55 -0.50
C GLU A 90 -6.93 -8.18 -1.89
N VAL A 91 -5.96 -7.81 -2.73
CA VAL A 91 -5.86 -8.28 -4.13
C VAL A 91 -4.82 -9.40 -4.33
N ILE A 92 -4.25 -9.95 -3.24
CA ILE A 92 -3.37 -11.13 -3.23
C ILE A 92 -4.17 -12.37 -2.81
#